data_AF-A0A3D2RJ81-F1
#
_entry.id   AF-A0A3D2RJ81-F1
#
_cell.length_a   1.000
_cell.length_b   1.000
_cell.length_c   1.000
_cell.angle_alpha   90.00
_cell.angle_beta   90.00
_cell.angle_gamma   90.00
#
_symmetry.space_group_name_H-M   'P 1'
#
loop_
_entity.id
_entity.type
_entity.pdbx_description
1 polymer ?
#
loop_
_entity_poly.entity_id
_entity_poly.type
_entity_poly.pdbx_seq_one_letter_code
_entity_poly.pdbx_strand_id
1 'polypeptide(L)'
;VTLKEWFLLTGSVVIGVSLGDTLYLWSIREIGSSRTMAIVGIVPLPTLVFEHYLLGQPFPARFVAGCFFVVAGVACLSRRESAAEDVVGHLKLGVVLSLSATLLWGLSTVMIKPALANLSPIEANSVRMPLVATLLFGGYVLTRSPRNGPPVTGKTAVIVGFTGLLGMGIGSYLFLKSIDMIGPTKTAVLGALAPVFTMVMAAFFLKEPITKLIFVGVFLCVCGVLLVL
;
A
#
# COMPACT_ATOMS: atom_id res chain seq x y z
N VAL A 1 -14.75 -2.54 -23.44
CA VAL A 1 -13.73 -1.70 -22.76
C VAL A 1 -13.59 -0.38 -23.49
N THR A 2 -13.67 0.74 -22.80
CA THR A 2 -13.58 2.09 -23.37
C THR A 2 -12.16 2.69 -23.25
N LEU A 3 -11.82 3.70 -24.06
CA LEU A 3 -10.55 4.42 -23.95
C LEU A 3 -10.36 5.04 -22.55
N LYS A 4 -11.47 5.50 -21.95
CA LYS A 4 -11.49 6.07 -20.59
C LYS A 4 -11.07 5.04 -19.55
N GLU A 5 -11.55 3.79 -19.64
CA GLU A 5 -11.16 2.72 -18.71
C GLU A 5 -9.67 2.39 -18.82
N TRP A 6 -9.13 2.29 -20.04
CA TRP A 6 -7.70 2.07 -20.25
C TRP A 6 -6.85 3.24 -19.73
N PHE A 7 -7.31 4.48 -19.92
CA PHE A 7 -6.65 5.65 -19.38
C PHE A 7 -6.64 5.66 -17.85
N LEU A 8 -7.77 5.35 -17.21
CA LEU A 8 -7.85 5.26 -15.75
C LEU A 8 -6.99 4.11 -15.21
N LEU A 9 -6.97 2.97 -15.89
CA LEU A 9 -6.17 1.82 -15.50
C LEU A 9 -4.67 2.12 -15.57
N THR A 10 -4.20 2.63 -16.71
CA THR A 10 -2.78 2.97 -16.90
C THR A 10 -2.36 4.15 -16.02
N GLY A 11 -3.22 5.16 -15.87
CA GLY A 11 -3.02 6.27 -14.94
C GLY A 11 -2.88 5.80 -13.49
N SER A 12 -3.73 4.86 -13.05
CA SER A 12 -3.64 4.28 -11.70
C SER A 12 -2.30 3.58 -11.46
N VAL A 13 -1.74 2.92 -12.47
CA VAL A 13 -0.45 2.23 -12.39
C VAL A 13 0.70 3.22 -12.24
N VAL A 14 0.72 4.25 -13.09
CA VAL A 14 1.78 5.27 -13.08
C VAL A 14 1.76 6.05 -11.76
N ILE A 15 0.58 6.50 -11.35
CA ILE A 15 0.39 7.31 -10.12
C ILE A 15 0.65 6.47 -8.88
N GLY A 16 -0.01 5.32 -8.77
CA GLY A 16 0.03 4.50 -7.56
C GLY A 16 1.29 3.68 -7.46
N VAL A 17 1.47 2.73 -8.38
CA VAL A 17 2.52 1.71 -8.25
C VAL A 17 3.88 2.24 -8.67
N SER A 18 3.98 3.04 -9.73
CA SER A 18 5.29 3.53 -10.17
C SER A 18 5.77 4.70 -9.30
N LEU A 19 5.01 5.80 -9.24
CA LEU A 19 5.40 6.98 -8.47
C LEU A 19 5.22 6.75 -6.96
N GLY A 20 4.04 6.27 -6.52
CA GLY A 20 3.76 6.04 -5.11
C GLY A 20 4.75 5.08 -4.44
N ASP A 21 5.01 3.90 -5.02
CA ASP A 21 5.96 2.94 -4.43
C ASP A 21 7.38 3.51 -4.41
N THR A 22 7.79 4.27 -5.42
CA THR A 22 9.12 4.91 -5.45
C THR A 22 9.27 5.92 -4.31
N LEU A 23 8.27 6.77 -4.10
CA LEU A 23 8.26 7.74 -2.99
C LEU A 23 8.22 7.04 -1.63
N TYR A 24 7.45 5.95 -1.52
CA TYR A 24 7.39 5.12 -0.32
C TYR A 24 8.75 4.49 0.01
N LEU A 25 9.40 3.83 -0.96
CA LEU A 25 10.71 3.21 -0.77
C LEU A 25 11.79 4.25 -0.46
N TRP A 26 11.70 5.44 -1.04
CA TRP A 26 12.59 6.54 -0.69
C TRP A 26 12.32 7.03 0.74
N SER A 27 11.05 7.18 1.15
CA SER A 27 10.71 7.52 2.54
C SER A 27 11.30 6.54 3.54
N ILE A 28 11.27 5.23 3.25
CA ILE A 28 11.88 4.22 4.13
C ILE A 28 13.37 4.49 4.35
N ARG A 29 14.10 4.92 3.30
CA ARG A 29 15.52 5.28 3.43
C ARG A 29 15.74 6.53 4.29
N GLU A 30 14.79 7.47 4.30
CA GLU A 30 14.91 8.75 5.01
C GLU A 30 14.46 8.70 6.47
N ILE A 31 13.38 7.97 6.76
CA ILE A 31 12.73 7.95 8.10
C ILE A 31 12.54 6.55 8.69
N GLY A 32 12.99 5.50 7.99
CA GLY A 32 12.82 4.12 8.43
C GLY A 32 11.47 3.51 8.04
N SER A 33 11.38 2.18 8.13
CA SER A 33 10.19 1.41 7.76
C SER A 33 9.03 1.71 8.71
N SER A 34 9.31 1.70 10.00
CA SER A 34 8.35 1.99 11.07
C SER A 34 7.61 3.32 10.89
N ARG A 35 8.35 4.43 10.76
CA ARG A 35 7.76 5.77 10.65
C ARG A 35 7.02 5.94 9.33
N THR A 36 7.55 5.38 8.25
CA THR A 36 6.88 5.37 6.95
C THR A 36 5.55 4.63 7.04
N MET A 37 5.51 3.45 7.68
CA MET A 37 4.28 2.67 7.87
C MET A 37 3.24 3.42 8.71
N ALA A 38 3.65 4.15 9.75
CA ALA A 38 2.73 4.95 10.56
C ALA A 38 2.03 6.05 9.72
N ILE A 39 2.76 6.68 8.80
CA ILE A 39 2.23 7.73 7.93
C ILE A 39 1.38 7.12 6.82
N VAL A 40 1.88 6.07 6.18
CA VAL A 40 1.17 5.37 5.09
C VAL A 40 -0.09 4.65 5.58
N GLY A 41 -0.15 4.28 6.87
CA GLY A 41 -1.38 3.80 7.50
C GLY A 41 -2.58 4.75 7.36
N ILE A 42 -2.33 6.02 7.00
CA ILE A 42 -3.35 7.06 6.75
C ILE A 42 -4.07 6.87 5.40
N VAL A 43 -3.58 6.03 4.48
CA VAL A 43 -4.17 5.80 3.14
C VAL A 43 -5.71 5.71 3.09
N PRO A 44 -6.41 5.06 4.05
CA PRO A 44 -7.87 5.03 4.04
C PRO A 44 -8.55 6.41 4.04
N LEU A 45 -7.96 7.41 4.71
CA LEU A 45 -8.54 8.76 4.82
C LEU A 45 -8.52 9.50 3.47
N PRO A 46 -7.39 9.65 2.75
CA PRO A 46 -7.41 10.18 1.39
C PRO A 46 -8.26 9.34 0.43
N THR A 47 -8.25 8.01 0.57
CA THR A 47 -9.08 7.13 -0.27
C THR A 47 -10.56 7.46 -0.11
N LEU A 48 -11.04 7.62 1.12
CA LEU A 48 -12.41 8.03 1.42
C LEU A 48 -12.77 9.39 0.81
N VAL A 49 -11.88 10.36 0.95
CA VAL A 49 -12.06 11.71 0.38
C VAL A 49 -12.15 11.63 -1.14
N PHE A 50 -11.21 10.95 -1.79
CA PHE A 50 -11.21 10.79 -3.24
C PHE A 50 -12.43 10.00 -3.72
N GLU A 51 -12.83 8.94 -3.01
CA GLU A 51 -14.00 8.13 -3.37
C GLU A 51 -15.28 8.98 -3.35
N HIS A 52 -15.44 9.85 -2.35
CA HIS A 52 -16.57 10.78 -2.27
C HIS A 52 -16.58 11.77 -3.44
N TYR A 53 -15.45 12.46 -3.70
CA TYR A 53 -15.41 13.50 -4.72
C TYR A 53 -15.37 12.98 -6.17
N LEU A 54 -14.68 11.86 -6.43
CA LEU A 54 -14.53 11.32 -7.79
C LEU A 54 -15.64 10.34 -8.18
N LEU A 55 -16.18 9.56 -7.22
CA LEU A 55 -17.19 8.53 -7.50
C LEU A 55 -18.59 8.91 -6.96
N GLY A 56 -18.73 10.04 -6.28
CA GLY A 56 -20.01 10.50 -5.72
C GLY A 56 -20.55 9.62 -4.60
N GLN A 57 -19.70 8.81 -3.96
CA GLN A 57 -20.11 7.90 -2.89
C GLN A 57 -20.41 8.66 -1.59
N PRO A 58 -21.35 8.19 -0.75
CA PRO A 58 -21.68 8.86 0.50
C PRO A 58 -20.48 8.91 1.47
N PHE A 59 -20.42 9.96 2.29
CA PHE A 59 -19.37 10.19 3.28
C PHE A 59 -19.93 10.01 4.71
N PRO A 60 -20.31 8.80 5.12
CA PRO A 60 -20.95 8.60 6.42
C PRO A 60 -19.93 8.75 7.55
N ALA A 61 -20.36 9.35 8.67
CA ALA A 61 -19.49 9.58 9.84
C ALA A 61 -18.84 8.30 10.37
N ARG A 62 -19.48 7.14 10.19
CA ARG A 62 -18.92 5.83 10.56
C ARG A 62 -17.65 5.47 9.76
N PHE A 63 -17.54 5.87 8.50
CA PHE A 63 -16.33 5.61 7.69
C PHE A 63 -15.18 6.48 8.17
N VAL A 64 -15.46 7.74 8.49
CA VAL A 64 -14.48 8.66 9.05
C VAL A 64 -13.97 8.12 10.39
N ALA A 65 -14.88 7.78 11.31
CA ALA A 65 -14.52 7.20 12.60
C ALA A 65 -13.71 5.91 12.41
N GLY A 66 -14.17 4.98 11.57
CA GLY A 66 -13.46 3.73 11.31
C GLY A 66 -12.05 3.94 10.75
N CYS A 67 -11.88 4.88 9.82
CA CYS A 67 -10.55 5.26 9.32
C CYS A 67 -9.66 5.79 10.45
N PHE A 68 -10.15 6.68 11.31
CA PHE A 68 -9.37 7.17 12.46
C PHE A 68 -8.93 6.03 13.40
N PHE A 69 -9.81 5.07 13.68
CA PHE A 69 -9.48 3.89 14.48
C PHE A 69 -8.39 3.04 13.85
N VAL A 70 -8.45 2.79 12.53
CA VAL A 70 -7.41 2.05 11.81
C VAL A 70 -6.09 2.81 11.79
N VAL A 71 -6.10 4.12 11.52
CA VAL A 71 -4.88 4.95 11.56
C VAL A 71 -4.24 4.91 12.95
N ALA A 72 -5.04 5.07 14.00
CA ALA A 72 -4.55 5.01 15.38
C ALA A 72 -3.99 3.62 15.72
N GLY A 73 -4.64 2.56 15.26
CA GLY A 73 -4.17 1.19 15.40
C GLY A 73 -2.82 0.98 14.70
N VAL A 74 -2.70 1.33 13.43
CA VAL A 74 -1.44 1.22 12.67
C VAL A 74 -0.33 2.04 13.33
N ALA A 75 -0.58 3.30 13.70
CA ALA A 75 0.40 4.15 14.37
C ALA A 75 0.87 3.55 15.72
N CYS A 76 -0.02 2.90 16.46
CA CYS A 76 0.32 2.20 17.70
C CYS A 76 1.27 1.02 17.43
N LEU A 77 1.03 0.27 16.36
CA LEU A 77 1.81 -0.92 16.00
C LEU A 77 3.18 -0.55 15.43
N SER A 78 3.24 0.49 14.61
CA SER A 78 4.47 1.00 14.02
C SER A 78 5.49 1.44 15.08
N ARG A 79 5.05 1.99 16.23
CA ARG A 79 5.96 2.46 17.30
C ARG A 79 6.92 1.38 17.82
N ARG A 80 6.57 0.10 17.71
CA ARG A 80 7.42 -1.02 18.15
C ARG A 80 8.62 -1.24 17.23
N GLU A 81 8.42 -1.12 15.92
CA GLU A 81 9.51 -1.28 14.93
C GLU A 81 10.54 -0.13 15.02
N SER A 82 10.16 1.05 15.49
CA SER A 82 11.02 2.24 15.51
C SER A 82 12.23 2.14 16.44
N ALA A 83 12.27 1.16 17.36
CA ALA A 83 13.34 1.04 18.36
C ALA A 83 14.64 0.39 17.82
N ALA A 84 14.64 -0.09 16.57
CA ALA A 84 15.74 -0.91 16.02
C ALA A 84 16.44 -0.32 14.77
N GLU A 85 16.03 0.85 14.26
CA GLU A 85 16.59 1.41 13.01
C GLU A 85 17.46 2.66 13.27
N ASP A 86 18.75 2.56 12.95
CA ASP A 86 19.65 3.72 12.82
C ASP A 86 19.32 4.46 11.52
N VAL A 87 18.46 5.46 11.62
CA VAL A 87 18.03 6.27 10.47
C VAL A 87 18.91 7.51 10.35
N VAL A 88 19.64 7.62 9.23
CA VAL A 88 20.58 8.73 8.93
C VAL A 88 19.91 9.87 8.13
N GLY A 89 18.72 9.64 7.58
CA GLY A 89 18.06 10.54 6.64
C GLY A 89 17.34 11.75 7.23
N HIS A 90 16.76 12.57 6.35
CA HIS A 90 16.11 13.83 6.70
C HIS A 90 14.63 13.60 7.07
N LEU A 91 14.29 13.85 8.33
CA LEU A 91 12.92 13.67 8.84
C LEU A 91 11.86 14.37 7.99
N LYS A 92 12.06 15.65 7.66
CA LYS A 92 11.09 16.44 6.87
C LYS A 92 10.87 15.85 5.49
N LEU A 93 11.94 15.43 4.82
CA LEU A 93 11.86 14.86 3.48
C LEU A 93 11.09 13.53 3.51
N GLY A 94 11.44 12.61 4.41
CA GLY A 94 10.74 11.33 4.51
C GLY A 94 9.25 11.48 4.84
N VAL A 95 8.88 12.43 5.71
CA VAL A 95 7.47 12.74 5.99
C VAL A 95 6.74 13.24 4.73
N VAL A 96 7.34 14.15 3.97
CA VAL A 96 6.74 14.65 2.72
C VAL A 96 6.61 13.54 1.67
N LEU A 97 7.63 12.70 1.54
CA LEU A 97 7.64 11.56 0.60
C LEU A 97 6.54 10.54 0.94
N SER A 98 6.42 10.14 2.21
CA SER A 98 5.39 9.19 2.67
C SER A 98 3.98 9.76 2.56
N LEU A 99 3.76 11.04 2.90
CA LEU A 99 2.46 11.69 2.70
C LEU A 99 2.09 11.75 1.22
N SER A 100 3.05 12.08 0.36
CA SER A 100 2.83 12.10 -1.10
C SER A 100 2.47 10.71 -1.61
N ALA A 101 3.21 9.67 -1.21
CA ALA A 101 2.89 8.28 -1.55
C ALA A 101 1.47 7.89 -1.09
N THR A 102 1.10 8.26 0.13
CA THR A 102 -0.23 8.01 0.71
C THR A 102 -1.35 8.62 -0.15
N LEU A 103 -1.18 9.87 -0.59
CA LEU A 103 -2.14 10.55 -1.46
C LEU A 103 -2.24 9.88 -2.84
N LEU A 104 -1.09 9.54 -3.45
CA LEU A 104 -1.05 8.90 -4.76
C LEU A 104 -1.67 7.50 -4.73
N TRP A 105 -1.40 6.70 -3.70
CA TRP A 105 -2.03 5.39 -3.52
C TRP A 105 -3.54 5.50 -3.29
N GLY A 106 -3.99 6.46 -2.48
CA GLY A 106 -5.43 6.70 -2.28
C GLY A 106 -6.12 7.06 -3.58
N LEU A 107 -5.54 8.00 -4.35
CA LEU A 107 -6.09 8.41 -5.66
C LEU A 107 -6.10 7.24 -6.65
N SER A 108 -4.98 6.52 -6.77
CA SER A 108 -4.84 5.34 -7.64
C SER A 108 -5.88 4.27 -7.32
N THR A 109 -6.10 3.98 -6.04
CA THR A 109 -7.09 3.00 -5.57
C THR A 109 -8.51 3.36 -6.02
N VAL A 110 -8.86 4.65 -5.94
CA VAL A 110 -10.18 5.14 -6.39
C VAL A 110 -10.33 5.10 -7.91
N MET A 111 -9.27 5.40 -8.67
CA MET A 111 -9.28 5.32 -10.14
C MET A 111 -9.52 3.91 -10.67
N ILE A 112 -9.12 2.87 -9.92
CA ILE A 112 -9.29 1.48 -10.33
C ILE A 112 -10.77 1.11 -10.44
N LYS A 113 -11.63 1.59 -9.53
CA LYS A 113 -13.05 1.19 -9.50
C LYS A 113 -13.78 1.44 -10.83
N PRO A 114 -13.76 2.66 -11.42
CA PRO A 114 -14.33 2.90 -12.74
C PRO A 114 -13.54 2.23 -13.87
N ALA A 115 -12.24 1.96 -13.70
CA ALA A 115 -11.45 1.22 -14.69
C ALA A 115 -11.89 -0.25 -14.81
N LEU A 116 -12.40 -0.84 -13.74
CA LEU A 116 -12.93 -2.22 -13.71
C LEU A 116 -14.38 -2.34 -14.21
N ALA A 117 -15.05 -1.25 -14.61
CA ALA A 117 -16.47 -1.28 -14.98
C ALA A 117 -16.81 -2.29 -16.09
N ASN A 118 -15.89 -2.49 -17.05
CA ASN A 118 -16.04 -3.43 -18.16
C ASN A 118 -14.82 -4.37 -18.30
N LEU A 119 -14.02 -4.51 -17.24
CA LEU A 119 -12.82 -5.32 -17.20
C LEU A 119 -12.88 -6.24 -15.99
N SER A 120 -12.66 -7.53 -16.20
CA SER A 120 -12.46 -8.42 -15.06
C SER A 120 -11.15 -8.07 -14.33
N PRO A 121 -11.06 -8.33 -13.01
CA PRO A 121 -9.83 -8.10 -12.25
C PRO A 121 -8.59 -8.79 -12.84
N ILE A 122 -8.77 -9.95 -13.48
CA ILE A 122 -7.65 -10.68 -14.10
C ILE A 122 -7.18 -10.02 -15.39
N GLU A 123 -8.10 -9.55 -16.25
CA GLU A 123 -7.76 -8.79 -17.47
C GLU A 123 -7.03 -7.49 -17.09
N ALA A 124 -7.56 -6.78 -16.10
CA ALA A 124 -6.92 -5.57 -15.59
C ALA A 124 -5.50 -5.86 -15.05
N ASN A 125 -5.33 -6.89 -14.22
CA ASN A 125 -4.01 -7.22 -13.68
C ASN A 125 -3.00 -7.64 -14.75
N SER A 126 -3.48 -8.30 -15.81
CA SER A 126 -2.67 -8.77 -16.94
C SER A 126 -2.03 -7.61 -17.71
N VAL A 127 -2.61 -6.41 -17.66
CA VAL A 127 -2.03 -5.19 -18.25
C VAL A 127 -1.23 -4.39 -17.22
N ARG A 128 -1.75 -4.29 -15.98
CA ARG A 128 -1.09 -3.50 -14.93
C ARG A 128 0.31 -4.01 -14.59
N MET A 129 0.48 -5.31 -14.38
CA MET A 129 1.75 -5.86 -13.89
C MET A 129 2.89 -5.78 -14.91
N PRO A 130 2.68 -6.13 -16.20
CA PRO A 130 3.71 -5.89 -17.22
C PRO A 130 4.06 -4.41 -17.38
N LEU A 131 3.07 -3.51 -17.32
CA LEU A 131 3.32 -2.07 -17.41
C LEU A 131 4.23 -1.58 -16.27
N VAL A 132 3.96 -1.99 -15.03
CA VAL A 132 4.83 -1.69 -13.88
C VAL A 132 6.26 -2.18 -14.14
N ALA A 133 6.39 -3.44 -14.57
CA ALA A 133 7.71 -4.04 -14.84
C ALA A 133 8.47 -3.25 -15.92
N THR A 134 7.81 -2.88 -17.02
CA THR A 134 8.41 -2.10 -18.10
C THR A 134 8.80 -0.70 -17.65
N LEU A 135 7.94 0.01 -16.90
CA LEU A 135 8.23 1.37 -16.42
C LEU A 135 9.41 1.40 -15.46
N LEU A 136 9.44 0.49 -14.47
CA LEU A 136 10.50 0.44 -13.47
C LEU A 136 11.82 -0.07 -14.08
N PHE A 137 11.77 -1.13 -14.91
CA PHE A 137 12.96 -1.63 -15.58
C PHE A 137 13.50 -0.63 -16.61
N GLY A 138 12.62 0.01 -17.38
CA GLY A 138 12.99 1.07 -18.31
C GLY A 138 13.65 2.26 -17.59
N GLY A 139 13.07 2.70 -16.47
CA GLY A 139 13.66 3.75 -15.63
C GLY A 139 15.05 3.38 -15.11
N TYR A 140 15.24 2.13 -14.67
CA TYR A 140 16.55 1.62 -14.26
C TYR A 140 17.59 1.67 -15.40
N VAL A 141 17.22 1.20 -16.60
CA VAL A 141 18.10 1.21 -17.77
C VAL A 141 18.46 2.63 -18.20
N LEU A 142 17.49 3.54 -18.24
CA LEU A 142 17.68 4.92 -18.69
C LEU A 142 18.52 5.77 -17.73
N THR A 143 18.31 5.59 -16.42
CA THR A 143 19.06 6.35 -15.40
C THR A 143 20.49 5.83 -15.20
N ARG A 144 20.84 4.68 -15.80
CA ARG A 144 22.10 3.96 -15.58
C ARG A 144 22.45 3.86 -14.10
N SER A 145 21.44 3.71 -13.25
CA SER A 145 21.61 3.75 -11.81
C SER A 145 22.66 2.71 -11.42
N PRO A 146 23.79 3.11 -10.82
CA PRO A 146 24.86 2.19 -10.50
C PRO A 146 24.31 1.08 -9.61
N ARG A 147 24.76 -0.16 -9.88
CA ARG A 147 24.34 -1.34 -9.13
C ARG A 147 24.92 -1.27 -7.72
N ASN A 148 24.25 -0.53 -6.86
CA ASN A 148 24.62 -0.37 -5.46
C ASN A 148 23.98 -1.51 -4.67
N GLY A 149 24.65 -2.67 -4.64
CA GLY A 149 24.19 -3.84 -3.90
C GLY A 149 24.94 -5.11 -4.30
N PRO A 150 24.88 -6.17 -3.47
CA PRO A 150 25.51 -7.44 -3.78
C PRO A 150 24.95 -8.03 -5.08
N PRO A 151 25.76 -8.83 -5.81
CA PRO A 151 25.31 -9.49 -7.02
C PRO A 151 24.07 -10.36 -6.74
N VAL A 152 23.13 -10.36 -7.68
CA VAL A 152 21.91 -11.18 -7.58
C VAL A 152 22.34 -12.64 -7.71
N THR A 153 22.31 -13.37 -6.59
CA THR A 153 22.55 -14.82 -6.56
C THR A 153 21.33 -15.57 -7.05
N GLY A 154 21.49 -16.83 -7.47
CA GLY A 154 20.34 -17.69 -7.84
C GLY A 154 19.30 -17.81 -6.71
N LYS A 155 19.77 -17.88 -5.45
CA LYS A 155 18.90 -17.87 -4.27
C LYS A 155 18.12 -16.57 -4.14
N THR A 156 18.77 -15.41 -4.30
CA THR A 156 18.10 -14.10 -4.27
C THR A 156 17.06 -13.99 -5.37
N ALA A 157 17.38 -14.46 -6.59
CA ALA A 157 16.45 -14.44 -7.71
C ALA A 157 15.18 -15.29 -7.43
N VAL A 158 15.33 -16.48 -6.83
CA VAL A 158 14.19 -17.32 -6.44
C VAL A 158 13.33 -16.64 -5.38
N ILE A 159 13.94 -16.05 -4.35
CA ILE A 159 13.21 -15.34 -3.28
C ILE A 159 12.44 -14.13 -3.85
N VAL A 160 13.10 -13.32 -4.68
CA VAL A 160 12.48 -12.16 -5.33
C VAL A 160 11.37 -12.59 -6.30
N GLY A 161 11.59 -13.65 -7.07
CA GLY A 161 10.58 -14.21 -7.95
C GLY A 161 9.34 -14.71 -7.19
N PHE A 162 9.55 -15.43 -6.09
CA PHE A 162 8.46 -15.94 -5.24
C PHE A 162 7.68 -14.81 -4.56
N THR A 163 8.37 -13.81 -4.00
CA THR A 163 7.73 -12.63 -3.39
C THR A 163 7.01 -11.76 -4.42
N GLY A 164 7.56 -11.63 -5.63
CA GLY A 164 6.89 -10.98 -6.76
C GLY A 164 5.62 -11.70 -7.20
N LEU A 165 5.65 -13.03 -7.29
CA LEU A 165 4.48 -13.84 -7.62
C LEU A 165 3.37 -13.71 -6.55
N LEU A 166 3.74 -13.82 -5.27
CA LEU A 166 2.77 -13.71 -4.19
C LEU A 166 2.22 -12.28 -4.04
N GLY A 167 3.07 -11.27 -4.07
CA GLY A 167 2.67 -9.87 -3.87
C GLY A 167 2.05 -9.25 -5.11
N MET A 168 2.81 -9.17 -6.20
CA MET A 168 2.40 -8.49 -7.44
C MET A 168 1.53 -9.38 -8.34
N GLY A 169 1.68 -10.71 -8.28
CA GLY A 169 0.79 -11.63 -8.99
C GLY A 169 -0.55 -11.80 -8.27
N ILE A 170 -0.55 -12.65 -7.24
CA ILE A 170 -1.76 -13.06 -6.51
C ILE A 170 -2.33 -11.91 -5.68
N GLY A 171 -1.49 -11.21 -4.92
CA GLY A 171 -1.90 -10.11 -4.06
C GLY A 171 -2.56 -8.97 -4.84
N SER A 172 -1.95 -8.51 -5.93
CA SER A 172 -2.54 -7.48 -6.80
C SER A 172 -3.88 -7.91 -7.41
N TYR A 173 -4.01 -9.18 -7.83
CA TYR A 173 -5.29 -9.70 -8.31
C TYR A 173 -6.37 -9.66 -7.22
N LEU A 174 -6.06 -10.13 -6.01
CA LEU A 174 -6.99 -10.11 -4.88
C LEU A 174 -7.35 -8.68 -4.46
N PHE A 175 -6.41 -7.74 -4.57
CA PHE A 175 -6.65 -6.33 -4.34
C PHE A 175 -7.64 -5.74 -5.34
N LEU A 176 -7.43 -5.97 -6.65
CA LEU A 176 -8.38 -5.54 -7.68
C LEU A 176 -9.77 -6.14 -7.48
N LYS A 177 -9.82 -7.44 -7.16
CA LYS A 177 -11.09 -8.13 -6.88
C LYS A 177 -11.79 -7.57 -5.65
N SER A 178 -11.05 -7.16 -4.63
CA SER A 178 -11.61 -6.49 -3.45
C SER A 178 -12.22 -5.13 -3.81
N ILE A 179 -11.51 -4.30 -4.60
CA ILE A 179 -12.06 -3.02 -5.08
C ILE A 179 -13.34 -3.24 -5.88
N ASP A 180 -13.36 -4.25 -6.73
CA ASP A 180 -14.53 -4.62 -7.53
C ASP A 180 -15.71 -5.04 -6.65
N MET A 181 -15.48 -5.84 -5.61
CA MET A 181 -16.55 -6.37 -4.74
C MET A 181 -17.06 -5.37 -3.69
N ILE A 182 -16.16 -4.68 -2.99
CA ILE A 182 -16.51 -3.89 -1.78
C ILE A 182 -16.16 -2.40 -1.90
N GLY A 183 -15.47 -1.99 -2.96
CA GLY A 183 -15.12 -0.60 -3.23
C GLY A 183 -13.74 -0.17 -2.70
N PRO A 184 -13.22 0.97 -3.20
CA PRO A 184 -11.93 1.55 -2.82
C PRO A 184 -11.70 1.73 -1.32
N THR A 185 -12.58 2.44 -0.60
CA THR A 185 -12.32 2.79 0.81
C THR A 185 -12.32 1.56 1.71
N LYS A 186 -13.30 0.66 1.55
CA LYS A 186 -13.34 -0.58 2.33
C LYS A 186 -12.10 -1.42 2.07
N THR A 187 -11.65 -1.49 0.82
CA THR A 187 -10.41 -2.19 0.46
C THR A 187 -9.18 -1.55 1.11
N ALA A 188 -9.07 -0.21 1.10
CA ALA A 188 -7.97 0.50 1.74
C ALA A 188 -7.94 0.29 3.26
N VAL A 189 -9.10 0.32 3.93
CA VAL A 189 -9.22 0.03 5.37
C VAL A 189 -8.77 -1.40 5.69
N LEU A 190 -9.18 -2.39 4.91
CA LEU A 190 -8.71 -3.77 5.06
C LEU A 190 -7.21 -3.91 4.77
N GLY A 191 -6.70 -3.21 3.75
CA GLY A 191 -5.28 -3.20 3.38
C GLY A 191 -4.38 -2.61 4.48
N ALA A 192 -4.87 -1.59 5.19
CA ALA A 192 -4.18 -1.00 6.34
C ALA A 192 -4.02 -1.96 7.54
N LEU A 193 -4.66 -3.14 7.50
CA LEU A 193 -4.41 -4.23 8.45
C LEU A 193 -3.13 -5.01 8.16
N ALA A 194 -2.42 -4.74 7.06
CA ALA A 194 -1.17 -5.45 6.73
C ALA A 194 -0.18 -5.53 7.92
N PRO A 195 0.06 -4.47 8.71
CA PRO A 195 0.95 -4.54 9.88
C PRO A 195 0.45 -5.52 10.95
N VAL A 196 -0.87 -5.66 11.13
CA VAL A 196 -1.47 -6.64 12.06
C VAL A 196 -1.07 -8.06 11.64
N PHE A 197 -1.26 -8.41 10.38
CA PHE A 197 -0.86 -9.71 9.85
C PHE A 197 0.65 -9.91 9.91
N THR A 198 1.44 -8.89 9.57
CA THR A 198 2.91 -8.94 9.65
C THR A 198 3.37 -9.27 11.07
N MET A 199 2.84 -8.63 12.10
CA MET A 199 3.26 -8.94 13.48
C MET A 199 2.78 -10.31 13.95
N VAL A 200 1.58 -10.76 13.55
CA VAL A 200 1.11 -12.11 13.90
C VAL A 200 2.03 -13.16 13.25
N MET A 201 2.39 -12.96 11.99
CA MET A 201 3.37 -13.78 11.29
C MET A 201 4.74 -13.71 11.96
N ALA A 202 5.20 -12.53 12.39
CA ALA A 202 6.48 -12.37 13.09
C ALA A 202 6.48 -13.06 14.46
N ALA A 203 5.40 -12.96 15.24
CA ALA A 203 5.26 -13.70 16.48
C ALA A 203 5.34 -15.21 16.25
N PHE A 204 4.75 -15.72 15.16
CA PHE A 204 4.76 -17.15 14.84
C PHE A 204 6.11 -17.65 14.29
N PHE A 205 6.67 -16.97 13.29
CA PHE A 205 7.88 -17.41 12.58
C PHE A 205 9.18 -16.91 13.23
N LEU A 206 9.21 -15.66 13.70
CA LEU A 206 10.39 -15.03 14.32
C LEU A 206 10.38 -15.19 15.85
N LYS A 207 9.31 -15.76 16.43
CA LYS A 207 9.13 -15.97 17.89
C LYS A 207 9.24 -14.67 18.69
N GLU A 208 8.82 -13.57 18.09
CA GLU A 208 8.80 -12.28 18.76
C GLU A 208 7.72 -12.22 19.85
N PRO A 209 8.00 -11.60 21.03
CA PRO A 209 7.03 -11.53 22.10
C PRO A 209 5.85 -10.61 21.75
N ILE A 210 4.63 -11.14 21.92
CA ILE A 210 3.41 -10.36 21.75
C ILE A 210 3.27 -9.39 22.93
N THR A 211 3.41 -8.09 22.67
CA THR A 211 3.30 -7.06 23.70
C THR A 211 1.86 -6.56 23.85
N LYS A 212 1.54 -5.91 24.99
CA LYS A 212 0.25 -5.24 25.20
C LYS A 212 -0.06 -4.20 24.12
N LEU A 213 0.97 -3.56 23.56
CA LEU A 213 0.85 -2.59 22.49
C LEU A 213 0.28 -3.23 21.21
N ILE A 214 0.64 -4.49 20.92
CA ILE A 214 0.11 -5.23 19.77
C ILE A 214 -1.38 -5.48 19.97
N PHE A 215 -1.80 -5.93 21.14
CA PHE A 215 -3.22 -6.13 21.45
C PHE A 215 -4.04 -4.86 21.26
N VAL A 216 -3.57 -3.72 21.77
CA VAL A 216 -4.26 -2.43 21.62
C VAL A 216 -4.35 -2.02 20.16
N GLY A 217 -3.24 -2.11 19.40
CA GLY A 217 -3.25 -1.72 17.99
C GLY A 217 -4.13 -2.62 17.13
N VAL A 218 -4.11 -3.94 17.36
CA VAL A 218 -5.01 -4.89 16.69
C VAL A 218 -6.47 -4.59 17.03
N PHE A 219 -6.79 -4.34 18.30
CA PHE A 219 -8.14 -3.99 18.74
C PHE A 219 -8.66 -2.73 18.04
N LEU A 220 -7.86 -1.66 18.02
CA LEU A 220 -8.20 -0.42 17.31
C LEU A 220 -8.46 -0.65 15.82
N CYS A 221 -7.58 -1.41 15.16
CA CYS A 221 -7.73 -1.78 13.76
C CYS A 221 -9.03 -2.56 13.50
N VAL A 222 -9.33 -3.57 14.32
CA VAL A 222 -10.56 -4.39 14.20
C VAL A 222 -11.81 -3.52 14.41
N CYS A 223 -11.84 -2.70 15.46
CA CYS A 223 -12.95 -1.76 15.68
C CYS A 223 -13.14 -0.81 14.48
N GLY A 224 -12.03 -0.29 13.93
CA GLY A 224 -12.08 0.60 12.77
C GLY A 224 -12.67 -0.06 11.53
N VAL A 225 -12.27 -1.30 11.25
CA VAL A 225 -12.81 -2.11 10.15
C VAL A 225 -14.31 -2.37 10.36
N LEU A 226 -14.72 -2.78 11.55
CA LEU A 226 -16.13 -3.06 11.86
C LEU A 226 -17.03 -1.82 11.72
N LEU A 227 -16.50 -0.62 11.93
CA LEU A 227 -17.24 0.64 11.71
C LEU A 227 -17.39 1.01 10.23
N VAL A 228 -16.44 0.58 9.38
CA VAL A 228 -16.43 0.86 7.94
C VAL A 228 -17.22 -0.18 7.14
N LEU A 229 -17.27 -1.43 7.60
CA LEU A 229 -18.01 -2.50 6.92
C LEU A 229 -19.52 -2.22 6.93
#